data_AF-A0A844T8J2-F1
#
_entry.id   AF-A0A844T8J2-F1
#
_cell.length_a   1.000
_cell.length_b   1.000
_cell.length_c   1.000
_cell.angle_alpha   90.00
_cell.angle_beta   90.00
_cell.angle_gamma   90.00
#
_symmetry.space_group_name_H-M   'P 1'
#
loop_
_entity.id
_entity.type
_entity.pdbx_description
1 polymer ?
#
loop_
_entity_poly.entity_id
_entity_poly.type
_entity_poly.pdbx_seq_one_letter_code
_entity_poly.pdbx_strand_id
1 'polypeptide(L)'
;MVKQIPALTGIRFVAAAAVALSHGGSVFLQGPSLGLDISVGTLGLLGMSVFFTLSGFVIQYNYGSSIVSSPRKAIPDFLVARIARIYPLFVVLFLVELLSGPFVWPWLLGTEAPAEGFSTHLVPFQLGLVQTWFFANIAGVAPVWQYEEVGIVSWSVSTEWFFYLVFPLVCPLLAWIRTVPAAVICAVGAVAIELGIDLAVLMLQGRINLFALHAYGTEAALPNWKNTLILWIVYFSPFCRVWEFILGCCLARLHEVWSAQDFRPSRALLDIAALVGVGAISWVFWFTAHKSTFGASMSLFDIARNNIALAAPVALILVAAAQPASTTGRLLSARWLVFLGEASFALYLIHITIFRRFPVVPWETSIQLLGHLGAFALAFALATCAAILLHFGFEVPARRRIRGAYQAASAEQRRLLVRLGSVGFAALVGAAAAYALRGAVGNVITQSGISVVSGTYGGNCRWMSARGNTTDALAEACNGKSECTFRADAVRISDPAPDCAKEFAVAWFCKGDRSIRASSAPDAHATSSALQLSCTKVARDD
;
A
#
# COMPACT_ATOMS: atom_id res chain seq x y z
N MET A 1 -21.22 -27.26 -6.58
CA MET A 1 -20.55 -26.16 -7.31
C MET A 1 -20.89 -24.87 -6.58
N VAL A 2 -19.90 -24.08 -6.16
CA VAL A 2 -20.16 -22.83 -5.41
C VAL A 2 -20.85 -21.84 -6.36
N LYS A 3 -21.94 -21.21 -5.91
CA LYS A 3 -22.71 -20.27 -6.73
C LYS A 3 -21.89 -19.01 -6.97
N GLN A 4 -21.77 -18.58 -8.23
CA GLN A 4 -21.09 -17.33 -8.52
C GLN A 4 -21.88 -16.14 -8.00
N ILE A 5 -21.15 -15.13 -7.51
CA ILE A 5 -21.71 -13.85 -7.06
C ILE A 5 -21.19 -12.76 -8.02
N PRO A 6 -21.95 -12.38 -9.05
CA PRO A 6 -21.46 -11.51 -10.12
C PRO A 6 -21.00 -10.13 -9.62
N ALA A 7 -21.70 -9.56 -8.65
CA ALA A 7 -21.35 -8.30 -8.00
C ALA A 7 -19.92 -8.26 -7.45
N LEU A 8 -19.43 -9.38 -6.91
CA LEU A 8 -18.05 -9.49 -6.40
C LEU A 8 -17.01 -9.51 -7.52
N THR A 9 -17.41 -9.81 -8.76
CA THR A 9 -16.56 -9.64 -9.93
C THR A 9 -16.64 -8.20 -10.43
N GLY A 10 -17.84 -7.61 -10.52
CA GLY A 10 -18.01 -6.23 -10.95
C GLY A 10 -17.30 -5.22 -10.06
N ILE A 11 -17.31 -5.41 -8.74
CA ILE A 11 -16.59 -4.52 -7.81
C ILE A 11 -15.06 -4.56 -8.00
N ARG A 12 -14.50 -5.64 -8.57
CA ARG A 12 -13.06 -5.70 -8.90
C ARG A 12 -12.68 -4.69 -9.97
N PHE A 13 -13.57 -4.43 -10.93
CA PHE A 13 -13.33 -3.39 -11.91
C PHE A 13 -13.35 -2.02 -11.25
N VAL A 14 -14.30 -1.75 -10.36
CA VAL A 14 -14.35 -0.49 -9.59
C VAL A 14 -13.04 -0.27 -8.82
N ALA A 15 -12.51 -1.32 -8.18
CA ALA A 15 -11.23 -1.26 -7.47
C ALA A 15 -10.04 -1.01 -8.42
N ALA A 16 -9.93 -1.77 -9.53
CA ALA A 16 -8.86 -1.59 -10.51
C ALA A 16 -8.90 -0.20 -11.16
N ALA A 17 -10.10 0.28 -11.50
CA ALA A 17 -10.32 1.59 -12.06
C ALA A 17 -9.98 2.69 -11.05
N ALA A 18 -10.30 2.54 -9.76
CA ALA A 18 -9.89 3.50 -8.72
C ALA A 18 -8.37 3.62 -8.60
N VAL A 19 -7.64 2.49 -8.64
CA VAL A 19 -6.16 2.49 -8.65
C VAL A 19 -5.62 3.16 -9.91
N ALA A 20 -6.18 2.83 -11.08
CA ALA A 20 -5.77 3.46 -12.33
C ALA A 20 -6.10 4.96 -12.34
N LEU A 21 -7.25 5.40 -11.83
CA LEU A 21 -7.60 6.81 -11.70
C LEU A 21 -6.62 7.55 -10.79
N SER A 22 -6.17 6.91 -9.71
CA SER A 22 -5.19 7.47 -8.80
C SER A 22 -3.82 7.72 -9.48
N HIS A 23 -3.28 6.71 -10.15
CA HIS A 23 -2.01 6.85 -10.87
C HIS A 23 -2.15 7.73 -12.12
N GLY A 24 -3.31 7.71 -12.77
CA GLY A 24 -3.62 8.60 -13.87
C GLY A 24 -3.61 10.06 -13.44
N GLY A 25 -4.21 10.38 -12.28
CA GLY A 25 -4.13 11.72 -11.70
C GLY A 25 -2.70 12.17 -11.43
N SER A 26 -1.87 11.31 -10.84
CA SER A 26 -0.48 11.65 -10.53
C SER A 26 0.41 11.85 -11.77
N VAL A 27 0.06 11.22 -12.90
CA VAL A 27 0.79 11.38 -14.17
C VAL A 27 0.24 12.54 -14.99
N PHE A 28 -1.08 12.62 -15.19
CA PHE A 28 -1.69 13.52 -16.17
C PHE A 28 -2.12 14.89 -15.60
N LEU A 29 -2.35 15.00 -14.28
CA LEU A 29 -2.91 16.22 -13.68
C LEU A 29 -1.87 17.07 -12.94
N GLN A 30 -0.59 16.93 -13.28
CA GLN A 30 0.49 17.74 -12.70
C GLN A 30 0.33 19.21 -13.12
N GLY A 31 0.20 20.14 -12.17
CA GLY A 31 0.00 21.56 -12.43
C GLY A 31 -0.52 22.31 -11.20
N PRO A 32 -1.06 23.54 -11.34
CA PRO A 32 -1.72 24.27 -10.27
C PRO A 32 -2.76 23.40 -9.56
N SER A 33 -2.81 23.43 -8.22
CA SER A 33 -3.73 22.53 -7.53
C SER A 33 -5.19 22.81 -7.87
N LEU A 34 -5.92 21.76 -8.24
CA LEU A 34 -7.38 21.82 -8.45
C LEU A 34 -8.16 21.65 -7.14
N GLY A 35 -7.48 21.52 -6.00
CA GLY A 35 -8.10 21.10 -4.74
C GLY A 35 -8.58 19.64 -4.74
N LEU A 36 -8.27 18.88 -5.79
CA LEU A 36 -8.67 17.47 -5.98
C LEU A 36 -7.49 16.49 -5.93
N ASP A 37 -6.25 16.99 -5.95
CA ASP A 37 -5.04 16.15 -6.11
C ASP A 37 -4.89 15.11 -4.99
N ILE A 38 -5.17 15.54 -3.75
CA ILE A 38 -5.16 14.67 -2.56
C ILE A 38 -6.27 13.61 -2.63
N SER A 39 -7.45 13.98 -3.15
CA SER A 39 -8.59 13.07 -3.30
C SER A 39 -8.34 12.00 -4.37
N VAL A 40 -7.65 12.35 -5.47
CA VAL A 40 -7.29 11.39 -6.53
C VAL A 40 -6.24 10.38 -6.04
N GLY A 41 -5.25 10.81 -5.24
CA GLY A 41 -4.33 9.88 -4.56
C GLY A 41 -5.04 8.88 -3.63
N THR A 42 -6.11 9.32 -2.98
CA THR A 42 -6.89 8.49 -2.03
C THR A 42 -7.67 7.36 -2.72
N LEU A 43 -7.98 7.50 -4.02
CA LEU A 43 -8.62 6.43 -4.82
C LEU A 43 -7.76 5.15 -4.87
N GLY A 44 -6.44 5.28 -4.88
CA GLY A 44 -5.52 4.14 -4.82
C GLY A 44 -5.69 3.37 -3.51
N LEU A 45 -5.79 4.07 -2.37
CA LEU A 45 -6.02 3.46 -1.06
C LEU A 45 -7.34 2.68 -1.02
N LEU A 46 -8.41 3.24 -1.58
CA LEU A 46 -9.70 2.56 -1.68
C LEU A 46 -9.61 1.27 -2.50
N GLY A 47 -8.97 1.33 -3.66
CA GLY A 47 -8.76 0.15 -4.49
C GLY A 47 -8.03 -0.97 -3.74
N MET A 48 -7.02 -0.60 -2.94
CA MET A 48 -6.27 -1.54 -2.12
C MET A 48 -7.12 -2.23 -1.07
N SER A 49 -7.88 -1.47 -0.27
CA SER A 49 -8.76 -2.06 0.74
C SER A 49 -9.86 -2.92 0.14
N VAL A 50 -10.42 -2.53 -1.02
CA VAL A 50 -11.37 -3.39 -1.75
C VAL A 50 -10.71 -4.70 -2.16
N PHE A 51 -9.51 -4.67 -2.75
CA PHE A 51 -8.83 -5.92 -3.18
C PHE A 51 -8.52 -6.84 -2.01
N PHE A 52 -7.96 -6.34 -0.91
CA PHE A 52 -7.58 -7.18 0.24
C PHE A 52 -8.80 -7.79 0.93
N THR A 53 -9.84 -6.98 1.24
CA THR A 53 -11.07 -7.49 1.87
C THR A 53 -11.83 -8.42 0.92
N LEU A 54 -11.91 -8.11 -0.37
CA LEU A 54 -12.55 -8.99 -1.34
C LEU A 54 -11.80 -10.32 -1.53
N SER A 55 -10.46 -10.30 -1.49
CA SER A 55 -9.64 -11.50 -1.60
C SER A 55 -9.96 -12.48 -0.48
N GLY A 56 -10.02 -11.98 0.77
CA GLY A 56 -10.45 -12.76 1.93
C GLY A 56 -11.83 -13.38 1.75
N PHE A 57 -12.80 -12.56 1.33
CA PHE A 57 -14.17 -13.05 1.07
C PHE A 57 -14.19 -14.19 0.06
N VAL A 58 -13.62 -13.95 -1.12
CA VAL A 58 -13.71 -14.87 -2.25
C VAL A 58 -12.93 -16.16 -1.97
N ILE A 59 -11.80 -16.07 -1.29
CA ILE A 59 -10.98 -17.23 -0.98
C ILE A 59 -11.62 -18.10 0.10
N GLN A 60 -12.12 -17.49 1.18
CA GLN A 60 -12.87 -18.22 2.21
C GLN A 60 -14.09 -18.92 1.61
N TYR A 61 -14.89 -18.21 0.81
CA TYR A 61 -16.11 -18.74 0.19
C TYR A 61 -15.86 -19.92 -0.77
N ASN A 62 -14.73 -19.92 -1.49
CA ASN A 62 -14.44 -20.97 -2.49
C ASN A 62 -13.62 -22.13 -1.95
N TYR A 63 -12.75 -21.90 -0.95
CA TYR A 63 -11.74 -22.88 -0.53
C TYR A 63 -11.84 -23.29 0.94
N GLY A 64 -12.49 -22.49 1.80
CA GLY A 64 -12.46 -22.69 3.25
C GLY A 64 -12.93 -24.07 3.68
N SER A 65 -14.06 -24.54 3.15
CA SER A 65 -14.61 -25.88 3.46
C SER A 65 -13.70 -27.03 3.00
N SER A 66 -13.06 -26.88 1.84
CA SER A 66 -12.17 -27.91 1.28
C SER A 66 -10.86 -28.02 2.06
N ILE A 67 -10.31 -26.89 2.50
CA ILE A 67 -9.08 -26.84 3.31
C ILE A 67 -9.31 -27.45 4.69
N VAL A 68 -10.45 -27.15 5.33
CA VAL A 68 -10.78 -27.71 6.64
C VAL A 68 -11.01 -29.23 6.57
N SER A 69 -11.70 -29.70 5.52
CA SER A 69 -12.02 -31.13 5.37
C SER A 69 -10.87 -31.99 4.88
N SER A 70 -9.99 -31.45 4.03
CA SER A 70 -8.93 -32.23 3.36
C SER A 70 -7.64 -31.43 3.13
N PRO A 71 -6.97 -30.93 4.19
CA PRO A 71 -5.90 -29.94 4.08
C PRO A 71 -4.72 -30.40 3.21
N ARG A 72 -4.29 -31.67 3.35
CA ARG A 72 -3.15 -32.23 2.59
C ARG A 72 -3.34 -32.21 1.07
N LYS A 73 -4.59 -32.22 0.59
CA LYS A 73 -4.93 -32.14 -0.83
C LYS A 73 -5.33 -30.73 -1.24
N ALA A 74 -6.20 -30.10 -0.46
CA ALA A 74 -6.79 -28.81 -0.79
C ALA A 74 -5.79 -27.65 -0.74
N ILE A 75 -4.80 -27.68 0.17
CA ILE A 75 -3.80 -26.59 0.29
C ILE A 75 -2.92 -26.49 -0.98
N PRO A 76 -2.27 -27.57 -1.45
CA PRO A 76 -1.56 -27.54 -2.74
C PRO A 76 -2.43 -27.11 -3.91
N ASP A 77 -3.64 -27.67 -4.03
CA ASP A 77 -4.58 -27.34 -5.12
C ASP A 77 -4.98 -25.85 -5.11
N PHE A 78 -5.16 -25.29 -3.91
CA PHE A 78 -5.41 -23.87 -3.70
C PHE A 78 -4.21 -23.00 -4.13
N LEU A 79 -3.01 -23.30 -3.62
CA LEU A 79 -1.80 -22.52 -3.93
C LEU A 79 -1.48 -22.54 -5.43
N VAL A 80 -1.59 -23.70 -6.08
CA VAL A 80 -1.40 -23.79 -7.54
C VAL A 80 -2.46 -22.97 -8.28
N ALA A 81 -3.71 -22.96 -7.81
CA ALA A 81 -4.76 -22.14 -8.42
C ALA A 81 -4.48 -20.62 -8.28
N ARG A 82 -3.79 -20.21 -7.20
CA ARG A 82 -3.34 -18.82 -6.99
C ARG A 82 -2.14 -18.48 -7.87
N ILE A 83 -1.13 -19.34 -7.93
CA ILE A 83 0.03 -19.20 -8.83
C ILE A 83 -0.45 -19.06 -10.28
N ALA A 84 -1.32 -19.96 -10.72
CA ALA A 84 -1.86 -19.95 -12.09
C ALA A 84 -2.69 -18.69 -12.40
N ARG A 85 -3.20 -17.97 -11.39
CA ARG A 85 -3.96 -16.73 -11.58
C ARG A 85 -3.03 -15.51 -11.65
N ILE A 86 -1.97 -15.46 -10.83
CA ILE A 86 -1.14 -14.26 -10.67
C ILE A 86 0.10 -14.31 -11.57
N TYR A 87 0.89 -15.38 -11.46
CA TYR A 87 2.25 -15.42 -11.98
C TYR A 87 2.37 -15.27 -13.50
N PRO A 88 1.51 -15.88 -14.35
CA PRO A 88 1.74 -15.84 -15.79
C PRO A 88 1.82 -14.42 -16.33
N LEU A 89 0.82 -13.60 -16.02
CA LEU A 89 0.77 -12.23 -16.50
C LEU A 89 1.78 -11.34 -15.79
N PHE A 90 1.92 -11.50 -14.46
CA PHE A 90 2.90 -10.75 -13.67
C PHE A 90 4.33 -10.93 -14.21
N VAL A 91 4.78 -12.18 -14.41
CA VAL A 91 6.13 -12.47 -14.89
C VAL A 91 6.35 -11.91 -16.28
N VAL A 92 5.40 -12.04 -17.20
CA VAL A 92 5.56 -11.48 -18.55
C VAL A 92 5.69 -9.96 -18.51
N LEU A 93 4.80 -9.27 -17.79
CA LEU A 93 4.85 -7.81 -17.71
C LEU A 93 6.09 -7.32 -16.97
N PHE A 94 6.50 -7.99 -15.89
CA PHE A 94 7.71 -7.65 -15.16
C PHE A 94 8.98 -7.92 -16.00
N LEU A 95 9.01 -8.96 -16.82
CA LEU A 95 10.10 -9.17 -17.78
C LEU A 95 10.11 -8.09 -18.87
N VAL A 96 8.93 -7.66 -19.35
CA VAL A 96 8.84 -6.53 -20.28
C VAL A 96 9.36 -5.25 -19.63
N GLU A 97 9.05 -4.98 -18.37
CA GLU A 97 9.63 -3.86 -17.61
C GLU A 97 11.15 -4.01 -17.47
N LEU A 98 11.65 -5.19 -17.10
CA LEU A 98 13.08 -5.42 -16.94
C LEU A 98 13.85 -5.21 -18.25
N LEU A 99 13.28 -5.67 -19.36
CA LEU A 99 13.86 -5.48 -20.69
C LEU A 99 13.73 -4.00 -21.11
N SER A 100 12.51 -3.47 -21.17
CA SER A 100 12.25 -2.12 -21.69
C SER A 100 12.69 -0.96 -20.78
N GLY A 101 12.97 -1.23 -19.50
CA GLY A 101 13.40 -0.26 -18.51
C GLY A 101 14.91 0.04 -18.57
N PRO A 102 15.65 -0.07 -17.45
CA PRO A 102 17.00 0.52 -17.29
C PRO A 102 18.10 -0.16 -18.11
N PHE A 103 17.83 -1.28 -18.76
CA PHE A 103 18.84 -2.06 -19.48
C PHE A 103 18.79 -1.87 -20.99
N VAL A 104 17.65 -2.17 -21.64
CA VAL A 104 17.63 -2.22 -23.12
C VAL A 104 17.44 -0.85 -23.72
N TRP A 105 16.64 0.04 -23.11
CA TRP A 105 16.36 1.36 -23.68
C TRP A 105 17.59 2.29 -23.62
N PRO A 106 18.30 2.41 -22.47
CA PRO A 106 19.53 3.20 -22.43
C PRO A 106 20.64 2.62 -23.33
N TRP A 107 20.78 1.29 -23.36
CA TRP A 107 21.72 0.61 -24.25
C TRP A 107 21.42 0.86 -25.74
N LEU A 108 20.15 0.77 -26.16
CA LEU A 108 19.72 1.06 -27.54
C LEU A 108 19.95 2.51 -27.93
N LEU A 109 19.74 3.45 -26.99
CA LEU A 109 19.88 4.88 -27.23
C LEU A 109 21.32 5.40 -27.03
N GLY A 110 22.25 4.54 -26.62
CA GLY A 110 23.62 4.94 -26.28
C GLY A 110 23.70 5.90 -25.08
N THR A 111 22.67 5.93 -24.24
CA THR A 111 22.63 6.74 -23.02
C THR A 111 23.02 5.89 -21.83
N GLU A 112 23.68 6.47 -20.82
CA GLU A 112 23.97 5.76 -19.58
C GLU A 112 22.66 5.33 -18.91
N ALA A 113 22.60 4.09 -18.44
CA ALA A 113 21.50 3.63 -17.61
C ALA A 113 21.44 4.51 -16.36
N PRO A 114 20.25 4.94 -15.90
CA PRO A 114 20.14 5.68 -14.64
C PRO A 114 20.79 4.85 -13.52
N ALA A 115 21.93 5.31 -13.00
CA ALA A 115 22.69 4.59 -11.97
C ALA A 115 22.00 4.65 -10.59
N GLU A 116 21.08 5.60 -10.40
CA GLU A 116 20.40 5.82 -9.13
C GLU A 116 19.12 4.99 -9.03
N GLY A 117 19.05 4.12 -8.02
CA GLY A 117 17.79 3.49 -7.58
C GLY A 117 17.45 2.13 -8.21
N PHE A 118 18.32 1.54 -9.03
CA PHE A 118 18.11 0.20 -9.60
C PHE A 118 19.04 -0.87 -9.00
N SER A 119 18.48 -1.90 -8.40
CA SER A 119 19.23 -3.05 -7.87
C SER A 119 18.78 -4.36 -8.53
N THR A 120 19.70 -5.01 -9.25
CA THR A 120 19.50 -6.37 -9.81
C THR A 120 19.27 -7.41 -8.71
N HIS A 121 19.78 -7.18 -7.50
CA HIS A 121 19.60 -8.08 -6.35
C HIS A 121 18.14 -8.18 -5.89
N LEU A 122 17.28 -7.24 -6.29
CA LEU A 122 15.85 -7.26 -5.98
C LEU A 122 15.02 -8.08 -6.97
N VAL A 123 15.53 -8.38 -8.17
CA VAL A 123 14.80 -9.16 -9.19
C VAL A 123 14.27 -10.48 -8.61
N PRO A 124 15.07 -11.29 -7.88
CA PRO A 124 14.56 -12.52 -7.29
C PRO A 124 13.43 -12.30 -6.28
N PHE A 125 13.47 -11.21 -5.50
CA PHE A 125 12.45 -10.92 -4.49
C PHE A 125 11.15 -10.42 -5.13
N GLN A 126 11.24 -9.64 -6.21
CA GLN A 126 10.10 -9.22 -7.03
C GLN A 126 9.45 -10.43 -7.72
N LEU A 127 10.25 -11.27 -8.38
CA LEU A 127 9.76 -12.50 -9.02
C LEU A 127 9.17 -13.48 -8.00
N GLY A 128 9.69 -13.50 -6.78
CA GLY A 128 9.14 -14.26 -5.66
C GLY A 128 7.89 -13.66 -5.03
N LEU A 129 7.54 -12.41 -5.35
CA LEU A 129 6.49 -11.65 -4.68
C LEU A 129 6.68 -11.59 -3.15
N VAL A 130 7.91 -11.30 -2.70
CA VAL A 130 8.29 -11.19 -1.28
C VAL A 130 8.91 -9.82 -0.93
N GLN A 131 8.95 -8.89 -1.87
CA GLN A 131 9.58 -7.57 -1.74
C GLN A 131 8.93 -6.67 -0.68
N THR A 132 7.70 -6.95 -0.24
CA THR A 132 7.01 -6.20 0.84
C THR A 132 7.09 -6.85 2.21
N TRP A 133 7.60 -8.08 2.30
CA TRP A 133 7.50 -8.88 3.53
C TRP A 133 8.48 -8.42 4.61
N PHE A 134 9.56 -7.78 4.19
CA PHE A 134 10.58 -7.23 5.07
C PHE A 134 10.85 -5.78 4.69
N PHE A 135 11.08 -4.94 5.70
CA PHE A 135 11.56 -3.60 5.46
C PHE A 135 13.03 -3.66 5.04
N ALA A 136 13.38 -3.01 3.93
CA ALA A 136 14.75 -2.82 3.51
C ALA A 136 14.90 -1.39 2.97
N ASN A 137 16.04 -0.76 3.25
CA ASN A 137 16.41 0.52 2.67
C ASN A 137 17.59 0.30 1.71
N ILE A 138 17.36 0.49 0.41
CA ILE A 138 18.36 0.19 -0.63
C ILE A 138 18.62 1.48 -1.38
N ALA A 139 19.82 2.05 -1.17
CA ALA A 139 20.20 3.35 -1.73
C ALA A 139 19.17 4.47 -1.45
N GLY A 140 18.62 4.52 -0.23
CA GLY A 140 17.64 5.52 0.17
C GLY A 140 16.20 5.24 -0.25
N VAL A 141 15.95 4.13 -0.99
CA VAL A 141 14.64 3.82 -1.59
C VAL A 141 14.12 2.45 -1.12
N ALA A 142 12.80 2.33 -0.89
CA ALA A 142 12.18 1.06 -0.54
C ALA A 142 12.19 0.09 -1.75
N PRO A 143 12.25 -1.24 -1.56
CA PRO A 143 12.20 -2.22 -2.64
C PRO A 143 11.05 -2.04 -3.63
N VAL A 144 9.92 -1.51 -3.15
CA VAL A 144 8.70 -1.26 -3.93
C VAL A 144 8.90 -0.21 -5.03
N TRP A 145 9.80 0.75 -4.84
CA TRP A 145 9.98 1.88 -5.77
C TRP A 145 11.15 1.70 -6.74
N GLN A 146 11.86 0.58 -6.68
CA GLN A 146 13.03 0.31 -7.54
C GLN A 146 12.65 -0.05 -8.98
N TYR A 147 11.39 -0.40 -9.21
CA TYR A 147 10.82 -0.81 -10.49
C TYR A 147 9.53 -0.01 -10.67
N GLU A 148 9.57 1.01 -11.52
CA GLU A 148 8.58 2.09 -11.51
C GLU A 148 7.32 1.82 -12.37
N GLU A 149 7.22 0.65 -13.02
CA GLU A 149 6.05 0.26 -13.80
C GLU A 149 5.28 -0.90 -13.17
N VAL A 150 5.68 -2.16 -13.37
CA VAL A 150 4.98 -3.31 -12.79
C VAL A 150 5.38 -3.46 -11.33
N GLY A 151 6.64 -3.13 -10.99
CA GLY A 151 7.13 -3.17 -9.62
C GLY A 151 6.33 -2.34 -8.61
N ILE A 152 6.07 -1.07 -8.93
CA ILE A 152 5.32 -0.12 -8.08
C ILE A 152 3.87 -0.55 -7.84
N VAL A 153 3.27 -1.37 -8.69
CA VAL A 153 1.92 -1.92 -8.46
C VAL A 153 1.98 -3.32 -7.86
N SER A 154 3.09 -4.04 -8.04
CA SER A 154 3.24 -5.42 -7.56
C SER A 154 3.38 -5.57 -6.04
N TRP A 155 3.66 -4.49 -5.30
CA TRP A 155 3.79 -4.56 -3.84
C TRP A 155 2.55 -5.16 -3.17
N SER A 156 1.36 -4.84 -3.68
CA SER A 156 0.12 -5.36 -3.14
C SER A 156 -0.09 -6.82 -3.46
N VAL A 157 0.39 -7.26 -4.63
CA VAL A 157 0.38 -8.66 -5.06
C VAL A 157 1.34 -9.48 -4.19
N SER A 158 2.50 -8.91 -3.81
CA SER A 158 3.40 -9.46 -2.80
C SER A 158 2.74 -9.60 -1.44
N THR A 159 1.99 -8.59 -1.01
CA THR A 159 1.21 -8.64 0.23
C THR A 159 0.07 -9.67 0.15
N GLU A 160 -0.63 -9.77 -0.98
CA GLU A 160 -1.67 -10.77 -1.19
C GLU A 160 -1.10 -12.20 -1.23
N TRP A 161 0.10 -12.38 -1.77
CA TRP A 161 0.82 -13.66 -1.78
C TRP A 161 1.09 -14.16 -0.36
N PHE A 162 1.41 -13.26 0.58
CA PHE A 162 1.51 -13.59 2.00
C PHE A 162 0.18 -14.09 2.59
N PHE A 163 -0.94 -13.43 2.25
CA PHE A 163 -2.27 -13.83 2.74
C PHE A 163 -2.63 -15.25 2.32
N TYR A 164 -2.20 -15.67 1.13
CA TYR A 164 -2.45 -17.03 0.65
C TYR A 164 -1.72 -18.09 1.49
N LEU A 165 -0.58 -17.76 2.09
CA LEU A 165 0.12 -18.66 3.01
C LEU A 165 -0.48 -18.63 4.41
N VAL A 166 -0.97 -17.47 4.86
CA VAL A 166 -1.68 -17.34 6.15
C VAL A 166 -3.05 -18.00 6.13
N PHE A 167 -3.76 -17.94 5.00
CA PHE A 167 -5.15 -18.38 4.89
C PHE A 167 -5.39 -19.83 5.37
N PRO A 168 -4.61 -20.84 4.95
CA PRO A 168 -4.75 -22.20 5.47
C PRO A 168 -4.62 -22.33 7.00
N LEU A 169 -3.82 -21.46 7.64
CA LEU A 169 -3.64 -21.46 9.10
C LEU A 169 -4.85 -20.86 9.82
N VAL A 170 -5.55 -19.92 9.17
CA VAL A 170 -6.74 -19.24 9.72
C VAL A 170 -8.02 -20.05 9.48
N CYS A 171 -8.09 -20.88 8.42
CA CYS A 171 -9.27 -21.67 8.07
C CYS A 171 -9.86 -22.51 9.24
N PRO A 172 -9.07 -23.23 10.07
CA PRO A 172 -9.60 -24.00 11.19
C PRO A 172 -10.33 -23.14 12.22
N LEU A 173 -9.82 -21.93 12.49
CA LEU A 173 -10.45 -20.98 13.42
C LEU A 173 -11.77 -20.46 12.84
N LEU A 174 -11.79 -20.13 11.54
CA LEU A 174 -13.01 -19.67 10.85
C LEU A 174 -14.09 -20.75 10.78
N ALA A 175 -13.71 -22.03 10.80
CA ALA A 175 -14.64 -23.16 10.79
C ALA A 175 -15.50 -23.25 12.08
N TRP A 176 -15.04 -22.64 13.17
CA TRP A 176 -15.76 -22.59 14.44
C TRP A 176 -16.89 -21.55 14.42
N ILE A 177 -16.85 -20.61 13.48
CA ILE A 177 -17.87 -19.59 13.29
C ILE A 177 -19.08 -20.21 12.60
N ARG A 178 -20.10 -20.60 13.37
CA ARG A 178 -21.32 -21.24 12.85
C ARG A 178 -22.59 -20.42 13.04
N THR A 179 -22.49 -19.27 13.70
CA THR A 179 -23.64 -18.40 14.01
C THR A 179 -23.37 -16.98 13.52
N VAL A 180 -24.43 -16.22 13.27
CA VAL A 180 -24.35 -14.80 12.87
C VAL A 180 -23.60 -13.97 13.92
N PRO A 181 -23.91 -14.06 15.24
CA PRO A 181 -23.16 -13.32 16.25
C PRO A 181 -21.67 -13.66 16.26
N ALA A 182 -21.29 -14.93 16.10
CA ALA A 182 -19.88 -15.32 16.05
C ALA A 182 -19.16 -14.70 14.83
N ALA A 183 -19.83 -14.63 13.66
CA ALA A 183 -19.25 -14.04 12.46
C ALA A 183 -19.09 -12.52 12.61
N VAL A 184 -20.06 -11.85 13.22
CA VAL A 184 -20.00 -10.42 13.53
C VAL A 184 -18.90 -10.13 14.56
N ILE A 185 -18.80 -10.91 15.63
CA ILE A 185 -17.73 -10.78 16.64
C ILE A 185 -16.36 -10.99 16.01
N CYS A 186 -16.19 -11.97 15.11
CA CYS A 186 -14.95 -12.16 14.33
C CYS A 186 -14.60 -10.92 13.52
N ALA A 187 -15.57 -10.37 12.77
CA ALA A 187 -15.36 -9.21 11.93
C ALA A 187 -15.00 -7.96 12.76
N VAL A 188 -15.74 -7.71 13.84
CA VAL A 188 -15.46 -6.61 14.78
C VAL A 188 -14.10 -6.82 15.46
N GLY A 189 -13.76 -8.05 15.82
CA GLY A 189 -12.45 -8.40 16.39
C GLY A 189 -11.31 -8.10 15.43
N ALA A 190 -11.43 -8.45 14.15
CA ALA A 190 -10.42 -8.12 13.14
C ALA A 190 -10.24 -6.59 13.00
N VAL A 191 -11.33 -5.83 12.99
CA VAL A 191 -11.31 -4.36 12.96
C VAL A 191 -10.66 -3.78 14.22
N ALA A 192 -11.02 -4.30 15.40
CA ALA A 192 -10.49 -3.83 16.68
C ALA A 192 -9.00 -4.16 16.85
N ILE A 193 -8.54 -5.31 16.37
CA ILE A 193 -7.11 -5.67 16.40
C ILE A 193 -6.30 -4.73 15.50
N GLU A 194 -6.75 -4.47 14.27
CA GLU A 194 -6.05 -3.55 13.38
C GLU A 194 -6.03 -2.13 13.93
N LEU A 195 -7.16 -1.65 14.48
CA LEU A 195 -7.19 -0.35 15.17
C LEU A 195 -6.25 -0.33 16.39
N GLY A 196 -6.14 -1.45 17.11
CA GLY A 196 -5.18 -1.60 18.21
C GLY A 196 -3.72 -1.51 17.73
N ILE A 197 -3.41 -2.08 16.56
CA ILE A 197 -2.10 -1.95 15.91
C ILE A 197 -1.85 -0.50 15.49
N ASP A 198 -2.84 0.16 14.86
CA ASP A 198 -2.73 1.57 14.47
C ASP A 198 -2.49 2.49 15.69
N LEU A 199 -3.18 2.23 16.80
CA LEU A 199 -2.98 2.93 18.06
C LEU A 199 -1.59 2.64 18.64
N ALA A 200 -1.11 1.40 18.57
CA ALA A 200 0.23 1.05 19.01
C ALA A 200 1.29 1.75 18.15
N VAL A 201 1.12 1.79 16.82
CA VAL A 201 2.00 2.54 15.91
C VAL A 201 1.97 4.02 16.25
N LEU A 202 0.80 4.61 16.49
CA LEU A 202 0.66 6.01 16.90
C LEU A 202 1.42 6.30 18.20
N MET A 203 1.24 5.46 19.22
CA MET A 203 1.88 5.63 20.53
C MET A 203 3.39 5.37 20.49
N LEU A 204 3.85 4.50 19.59
CA LEU A 204 5.25 4.09 19.48
C LEU A 204 6.00 4.75 18.32
N GLN A 205 5.37 5.62 17.54
CA GLN A 205 5.96 6.19 16.31
C GLN A 205 7.34 6.81 16.53
N GLY A 206 7.56 7.49 17.66
CA GLY A 206 8.87 8.05 18.00
C GLY A 206 9.95 6.97 18.18
N ARG A 207 9.60 5.85 18.81
CA ARG A 207 10.51 4.70 18.97
C ARG A 207 10.74 3.97 17.65
N ILE A 208 9.72 3.87 16.81
CA ILE A 208 9.83 3.26 15.48
C ILE A 208 10.77 4.10 14.60
N ASN A 209 10.60 5.43 14.58
CA ASN A 209 11.47 6.33 13.84
C ASN A 209 12.92 6.31 14.37
N LEU A 210 13.12 6.24 15.69
CA LEU A 210 14.46 6.04 16.26
C LEU A 210 15.13 4.76 15.79
N PHE A 211 14.39 3.66 15.87
CA PHE A 211 14.90 2.38 15.42
C PHE A 211 15.22 2.43 13.93
N ALA A 212 14.34 3.02 13.12
CA ALA A 212 14.57 3.20 11.70
C ALA A 212 15.81 4.04 11.41
N LEU A 213 16.02 5.12 12.17
CA LEU A 213 17.16 6.03 12.00
C LEU A 213 18.46 5.29 12.28
N HIS A 214 18.52 4.55 13.39
CA HIS A 214 19.72 3.83 13.80
C HIS A 214 19.98 2.61 12.93
N ALA A 215 18.95 1.84 12.56
CA ALA A 215 19.13 0.60 11.81
C ALA A 215 19.30 0.85 10.31
N TYR A 216 18.59 1.83 9.74
CA TYR A 216 18.44 1.98 8.28
C TYR A 216 18.71 3.41 7.77
N GLY A 217 19.13 4.34 8.62
CA GLY A 217 19.48 5.71 8.24
C GLY A 217 18.30 6.70 8.22
N THR A 218 18.61 7.96 7.89
CA THR A 218 17.67 9.10 7.94
C THR A 218 16.46 8.91 7.05
N GLU A 219 16.65 8.44 5.80
CA GLU A 219 15.56 8.16 4.85
C GLU A 219 14.53 7.15 5.36
N ALA A 220 14.93 6.24 6.27
CA ALA A 220 14.02 5.26 6.84
C ALA A 220 13.16 5.81 7.99
N ALA A 221 13.61 6.89 8.62
CA ALA A 221 13.02 7.47 9.83
C ALA A 221 12.23 8.75 9.58
N LEU A 222 12.65 9.52 8.58
CA LEU A 222 12.12 10.83 8.28
C LEU A 222 10.90 10.76 7.40
N PRO A 223 9.85 11.58 7.64
CA PRO A 223 8.65 11.60 6.80
C PRO A 223 8.96 11.86 5.32
N ASN A 224 9.14 10.78 4.58
CA ASN A 224 9.13 10.75 3.13
C ASN A 224 8.01 9.79 2.69
N TRP A 225 7.46 10.03 1.51
CA TRP A 225 6.40 9.19 0.97
C TRP A 225 6.95 7.90 0.31
N LYS A 226 8.27 7.80 0.16
CA LYS A 226 8.93 6.70 -0.55
C LYS A 226 9.42 5.58 0.36
N ASN A 227 9.91 5.85 1.57
CA ASN A 227 10.74 4.87 2.27
C ASN A 227 10.79 4.98 3.79
N THR A 228 9.69 5.30 4.48
CA THR A 228 9.69 5.21 5.95
C THR A 228 9.31 3.85 6.49
N LEU A 229 9.91 3.46 7.61
CA LEU A 229 9.55 2.23 8.31
C LEU A 229 8.09 2.24 8.74
N ILE A 230 7.56 3.38 9.21
CA ILE A 230 6.15 3.44 9.61
C ILE A 230 5.23 3.28 8.39
N LEU A 231 5.52 3.95 7.27
CA LEU A 231 4.73 3.76 6.05
C LEU A 231 4.78 2.31 5.59
N TRP A 232 5.94 1.65 5.67
CA TRP A 232 6.02 0.22 5.42
C TRP A 232 5.10 -0.57 6.35
N ILE A 233 5.15 -0.36 7.67
CA ILE A 233 4.29 -1.06 8.64
C ILE A 233 2.81 -0.92 8.24
N VAL A 234 2.32 0.32 8.09
CA VAL A 234 0.87 0.60 7.99
C VAL A 234 0.31 0.48 6.57
N TYR A 235 1.15 0.62 5.54
CA TYR A 235 0.71 0.66 4.15
C TYR A 235 1.18 -0.53 3.32
N PHE A 236 2.49 -0.83 3.32
CA PHE A 236 3.05 -1.85 2.42
C PHE A 236 3.10 -3.26 3.01
N SER A 237 3.34 -3.37 4.32
CA SER A 237 3.64 -4.64 4.97
C SER A 237 2.41 -5.55 5.00
N PRO A 238 2.59 -6.86 4.84
CA PRO A 238 1.47 -7.78 4.96
C PRO A 238 0.93 -7.89 6.39
N PHE A 239 1.67 -7.44 7.41
CA PHE A 239 1.35 -7.68 8.82
C PHE A 239 0.18 -6.84 9.34
N CYS A 240 0.04 -5.59 8.89
CA CYS A 240 -1.15 -4.78 9.19
C CYS A 240 -2.28 -5.12 8.21
N ARG A 241 -1.94 -5.30 6.93
CA ARG A 241 -2.91 -5.56 5.85
C ARG A 241 -3.66 -6.89 5.98
N VAL A 242 -3.11 -7.88 6.69
CA VAL A 242 -3.75 -9.19 6.88
C VAL A 242 -5.12 -9.09 7.56
N TRP A 243 -5.36 -8.05 8.36
CA TRP A 243 -6.64 -7.88 9.06
C TRP A 243 -7.78 -7.46 8.13
N GLU A 244 -7.48 -6.74 7.03
CA GLU A 244 -8.46 -6.46 5.97
C GLU A 244 -8.86 -7.75 5.25
N PHE A 245 -7.90 -8.64 5.01
CA PHE A 245 -8.14 -9.96 4.45
C PHE A 245 -8.96 -10.84 5.41
N ILE A 246 -8.61 -10.89 6.70
CA ILE A 246 -9.37 -11.63 7.71
C ILE A 246 -10.79 -11.09 7.85
N LEU A 247 -10.98 -9.78 7.82
CA LEU A 247 -12.31 -9.16 7.79
C LEU A 247 -13.13 -9.72 6.63
N GLY A 248 -12.56 -9.76 5.42
CA GLY A 248 -13.15 -10.42 4.25
C GLY A 248 -13.55 -11.87 4.50
N CYS A 249 -12.67 -12.66 5.12
CA CYS A 249 -12.96 -14.05 5.50
C CYS A 249 -14.15 -14.15 6.49
N CYS A 250 -14.22 -13.28 7.51
CA CYS A 250 -15.36 -13.24 8.45
C CYS A 250 -16.66 -12.88 7.70
N LEU A 251 -16.63 -11.98 6.71
CA LEU A 251 -17.80 -11.64 5.89
C LEU A 251 -18.28 -12.82 5.03
N ALA A 252 -17.37 -13.61 4.48
CA ALA A 252 -17.74 -14.83 3.76
C ALA A 252 -18.39 -15.85 4.70
N ARG A 253 -17.87 -16.02 5.92
CA ARG A 253 -18.53 -16.87 6.94
C ARG A 253 -19.92 -16.35 7.31
N LEU A 254 -20.09 -15.04 7.46
CA LEU A 254 -21.40 -14.42 7.69
C LEU A 254 -22.38 -14.76 6.56
N HIS A 255 -21.94 -14.62 5.30
CA HIS A 255 -22.74 -14.95 4.12
C HIS A 255 -23.11 -16.45 4.06
N GLU A 256 -22.16 -17.34 4.36
CA GLU A 256 -22.38 -18.79 4.41
C GLU A 256 -23.36 -19.19 5.51
N VAL A 257 -23.28 -18.58 6.70
CA VAL A 257 -24.21 -18.83 7.80
C VAL A 257 -25.62 -18.36 7.46
N TRP A 258 -25.77 -17.15 6.88
CA TRP A 258 -27.06 -16.68 6.40
C TRP A 258 -27.66 -17.63 5.36
N SER A 259 -26.85 -18.07 4.40
CA SER A 259 -27.29 -19.02 3.37
C SER A 259 -27.65 -20.39 3.95
N ALA A 260 -26.98 -20.85 5.01
CA ALA A 260 -27.28 -22.13 5.65
C ALA A 260 -28.55 -22.09 6.53
N GLN A 261 -28.94 -20.90 7.00
CA GLN A 261 -30.14 -20.68 7.81
C GLN A 261 -31.34 -20.21 6.99
N ASP A 262 -31.21 -20.17 5.65
CA ASP A 262 -32.17 -19.53 4.73
C ASP A 262 -32.55 -18.09 5.12
N PHE A 263 -31.68 -17.43 5.89
CA PHE A 263 -31.90 -16.07 6.33
C PHE A 263 -31.49 -15.09 5.24
N ARG A 264 -32.38 -14.15 4.93
CA ARG A 264 -32.13 -13.08 3.97
C ARG A 264 -32.33 -11.73 4.66
N PRO A 265 -31.27 -10.93 4.83
CA PRO A 265 -31.43 -9.57 5.33
C PRO A 265 -32.40 -8.77 4.45
N SER A 266 -33.15 -7.85 5.05
CA SER A 266 -34.05 -7.00 4.27
C SER A 266 -33.27 -6.13 3.30
N ARG A 267 -33.86 -5.86 2.12
CA ARG A 267 -33.24 -4.97 1.12
C ARG A 267 -32.90 -3.60 1.72
N ALA A 268 -33.80 -3.04 2.53
CA ALA A 268 -33.58 -1.75 3.19
C ALA A 268 -32.33 -1.76 4.08
N LEU A 269 -32.13 -2.81 4.89
CA LEU A 269 -30.95 -2.93 5.75
C LEU A 269 -29.66 -2.99 4.94
N LEU A 270 -29.65 -3.76 3.85
CA LEU A 270 -28.49 -3.90 2.96
C LEU A 270 -28.17 -2.59 2.23
N ASP A 271 -29.20 -1.89 1.74
CA ASP A 271 -29.04 -0.62 1.04
C ASP A 271 -28.56 0.47 2.04
N ILE A 272 -29.08 0.50 3.27
CA ILE A 272 -28.57 1.38 4.35
C ILE A 272 -27.11 1.07 4.66
N ALA A 273 -26.73 -0.21 4.81
CA ALA A 273 -25.34 -0.59 5.08
C ALA A 273 -24.40 -0.11 3.96
N ALA A 274 -24.81 -0.27 2.70
CA ALA A 274 -24.04 0.23 1.57
C ALA A 274 -23.92 1.77 1.56
N LEU A 275 -25.01 2.49 1.84
CA LEU A 275 -25.00 3.95 1.93
C LEU A 275 -24.12 4.46 3.08
N VAL A 276 -24.16 3.81 4.23
CA VAL A 276 -23.25 4.11 5.35
C VAL A 276 -21.80 3.86 4.95
N GLY A 277 -21.51 2.75 4.25
CA GLY A 277 -20.18 2.47 3.72
C GLY A 277 -19.69 3.55 2.75
N VAL A 278 -20.52 3.94 1.78
CA VAL A 278 -20.19 5.02 0.82
C VAL A 278 -20.03 6.38 1.50
N GLY A 279 -20.88 6.69 2.49
CA GLY A 279 -20.79 7.92 3.28
C GLY A 279 -19.52 7.99 4.10
N ALA A 280 -19.12 6.89 4.75
CA ALA A 280 -17.88 6.81 5.51
C ALA A 280 -16.64 6.93 4.62
N ILE A 281 -16.62 6.27 3.45
CA ILE A 281 -15.54 6.45 2.46
C ILE A 281 -15.48 7.92 2.00
N SER A 282 -16.62 8.52 1.64
CA SER A 282 -16.70 9.93 1.25
C SER A 282 -16.18 10.86 2.35
N TRP A 283 -16.47 10.56 3.62
CA TRP A 283 -15.95 11.31 4.76
C TRP A 283 -14.42 11.17 4.90
N VAL A 284 -13.86 9.96 4.76
CA VAL A 284 -12.40 9.76 4.75
C VAL A 284 -11.76 10.58 3.62
N PHE A 285 -12.34 10.59 2.43
CA PHE A 285 -11.84 11.35 1.29
C PHE A 285 -11.90 12.85 1.52
N TRP A 286 -13.04 13.34 2.01
CA TRP A 286 -13.22 14.75 2.34
C TRP A 286 -12.25 15.20 3.43
N PHE A 287 -12.11 14.43 4.51
CA PHE A 287 -11.22 14.76 5.62
C PHE A 287 -9.75 14.70 5.18
N THR A 288 -9.35 13.74 4.34
CA THR A 288 -8.00 13.69 3.76
C THR A 288 -7.68 14.96 2.97
N ALA A 289 -8.64 15.46 2.18
CA ALA A 289 -8.45 16.67 1.37
C ALA A 289 -8.42 17.98 2.18
N HIS A 290 -9.11 18.03 3.33
CA HIS A 290 -9.27 19.27 4.12
C HIS A 290 -8.38 19.34 5.35
N LYS A 291 -7.79 18.22 5.77
CA LYS A 291 -6.92 18.18 6.93
C LYS A 291 -5.59 18.89 6.61
N SER A 292 -5.21 19.83 7.48
CA SER A 292 -3.88 20.46 7.42
C SER A 292 -2.78 19.42 7.66
N THR A 293 -1.84 19.32 6.74
CA THR A 293 -0.66 18.47 6.81
C THR A 293 0.37 19.07 7.77
N PHE A 294 0.08 19.08 9.07
CA PHE A 294 1.04 19.56 10.09
C PHE A 294 1.64 18.42 10.91
N GLY A 295 2.97 18.42 11.02
CA GLY A 295 3.75 17.58 11.94
C GLY A 295 4.63 16.52 11.27
N ALA A 296 5.79 16.25 11.89
CA ALA A 296 6.67 15.12 11.59
C ALA A 296 6.09 13.77 12.07
N SER A 297 5.01 13.81 12.86
CA SER A 297 4.26 12.67 13.37
C SER A 297 3.02 12.42 12.51
N MET A 298 2.68 11.15 12.30
CA MET A 298 1.40 10.77 11.69
C MET A 298 0.32 10.77 12.77
N SER A 299 -0.83 11.37 12.45
CA SER A 299 -2.01 11.23 13.31
C SER A 299 -2.63 9.84 13.16
N LEU A 300 -3.54 9.49 14.08
CA LEU A 300 -4.32 8.25 13.97
C LEU A 300 -5.06 8.17 12.63
N PHE A 301 -5.59 9.28 12.13
CA PHE A 301 -6.29 9.29 10.84
C PHE A 301 -5.35 8.99 9.67
N ASP A 302 -4.11 9.52 9.68
CA ASP A 302 -3.17 9.27 8.57
C ASP A 302 -2.72 7.81 8.54
N ILE A 303 -2.63 7.18 9.72
CA ILE A 303 -2.37 5.75 9.85
C ILE A 303 -3.59 4.96 9.37
N ALA A 304 -4.75 5.18 10.00
CA ALA A 304 -5.97 4.39 9.79
C ALA A 304 -6.56 4.51 8.37
N ARG A 305 -6.39 5.66 7.69
CA ARG A 305 -6.86 5.85 6.30
C ARG A 305 -6.11 4.95 5.32
N ASN A 306 -4.91 4.51 5.66
CA ASN A 306 -4.16 3.61 4.80
C ASN A 306 -4.77 2.22 4.81
N ASN A 307 -5.42 1.78 5.89
CA ASN A 307 -5.91 0.42 6.14
C ASN A 307 -7.39 0.39 6.59
N ILE A 308 -7.66 0.33 7.89
CA ILE A 308 -8.95 -0.08 8.46
C ILE A 308 -10.06 0.94 8.28
N ALA A 309 -9.73 2.23 8.20
CA ALA A 309 -10.74 3.28 7.97
C ALA A 309 -11.39 3.18 6.59
N LEU A 310 -10.76 2.48 5.63
CA LEU A 310 -11.36 2.14 4.34
C LEU A 310 -11.89 0.70 4.32
N ALA A 311 -11.21 -0.26 4.94
CA ALA A 311 -11.65 -1.66 4.93
C ALA A 311 -12.98 -1.90 5.66
N ALA A 312 -13.22 -1.23 6.79
CA ALA A 312 -14.49 -1.34 7.53
C ALA A 312 -15.72 -0.87 6.70
N PRO A 313 -15.72 0.31 6.05
CA PRO A 313 -16.83 0.69 5.19
C PRO A 313 -16.91 -0.13 3.89
N VAL A 314 -15.77 -0.57 3.34
CA VAL A 314 -15.75 -1.54 2.22
C VAL A 314 -16.45 -2.84 2.61
N ALA A 315 -16.27 -3.34 3.83
CA ALA A 315 -16.95 -4.54 4.32
C ALA A 315 -18.48 -4.40 4.28
N LEU A 316 -19.02 -3.24 4.64
CA LEU A 316 -20.46 -2.97 4.55
C LEU A 316 -20.97 -3.04 3.10
N ILE A 317 -20.20 -2.47 2.17
CA ILE A 317 -20.51 -2.53 0.73
C ILE A 317 -20.44 -3.98 0.22
N LEU A 318 -19.44 -4.76 0.64
CA LEU A 318 -19.30 -6.16 0.24
C LEU A 318 -20.41 -7.05 0.78
N VAL A 319 -20.87 -6.83 2.01
CA VAL A 319 -22.04 -7.54 2.58
C VAL A 319 -23.28 -7.26 1.73
N ALA A 320 -23.52 -6.01 1.35
CA ALA A 320 -24.63 -5.66 0.46
C ALA A 320 -24.44 -6.25 -0.95
N ALA A 321 -23.25 -6.13 -1.53
CA ALA A 321 -22.92 -6.63 -2.87
C ALA A 321 -23.07 -8.15 -2.98
N ALA A 322 -22.77 -8.89 -1.91
CA ALA A 322 -22.93 -10.34 -1.87
C ALA A 322 -24.39 -10.80 -1.95
N GLN A 323 -25.35 -9.90 -1.73
CA GLN A 323 -26.78 -10.20 -1.74
C GLN A 323 -27.45 -9.70 -3.04
N PRO A 324 -27.99 -10.60 -3.90
CA PRO A 324 -28.65 -10.20 -5.14
C PRO A 324 -29.89 -9.32 -4.96
N ALA A 325 -30.49 -9.34 -3.77
CA ALA A 325 -31.67 -8.54 -3.44
C ALA A 325 -31.35 -7.05 -3.18
N SER A 326 -30.09 -6.71 -2.87
CA SER A 326 -29.70 -5.32 -2.62
C SER A 326 -29.59 -4.54 -3.93
N THR A 327 -29.72 -3.22 -3.83
CA THR A 327 -29.50 -2.32 -4.98
C THR A 327 -28.04 -2.37 -5.40
N THR A 328 -27.10 -2.36 -4.45
CA THR A 328 -25.66 -2.49 -4.68
C THR A 328 -25.31 -3.79 -5.43
N GLY A 329 -25.87 -4.92 -5.00
CA GLY A 329 -25.67 -6.22 -5.64
C GLY A 329 -26.18 -6.25 -7.08
N ARG A 330 -27.32 -5.62 -7.36
CA ARG A 330 -27.85 -5.51 -8.73
C ARG A 330 -27.00 -4.60 -9.62
N LEU A 331 -26.61 -3.42 -9.13
CA LEU A 331 -25.79 -2.47 -9.88
C LEU A 331 -24.43 -3.07 -10.25
N LEU A 332 -23.73 -3.66 -9.26
CA LEU A 332 -22.42 -4.27 -9.48
C LEU A 332 -22.48 -5.57 -10.30
N SER A 333 -23.66 -6.17 -10.45
CA SER A 333 -23.88 -7.34 -11.31
C SER A 333 -24.13 -6.98 -12.78
N ALA A 334 -24.04 -5.69 -13.15
CA ALA A 334 -24.19 -5.28 -14.55
C ALA A 334 -23.18 -6.02 -15.45
N ARG A 335 -23.64 -6.51 -16.61
CA ARG A 335 -22.86 -7.41 -17.48
C ARG A 335 -21.51 -6.80 -17.90
N TRP A 336 -21.48 -5.50 -18.18
CA TRP A 336 -20.26 -4.79 -18.56
C TRP A 336 -19.29 -4.65 -17.39
N LEU A 337 -19.78 -4.39 -16.17
CA LEU A 337 -18.95 -4.36 -14.96
C LEU A 337 -18.34 -5.72 -14.67
N VAL A 338 -19.14 -6.79 -14.78
CA VAL A 338 -18.66 -8.16 -14.58
C VAL A 338 -17.60 -8.51 -15.62
N PHE A 339 -17.84 -8.21 -16.90
CA PHE A 339 -16.89 -8.44 -17.98
C PHE A 339 -15.55 -7.73 -17.74
N LEU A 340 -15.58 -6.42 -17.44
CA LEU A 340 -14.37 -5.67 -17.12
C LEU A 340 -13.72 -6.14 -15.80
N GLY A 341 -14.54 -6.64 -14.88
CA GLY A 341 -14.12 -7.22 -13.61
C GLY A 341 -13.34 -8.53 -13.76
N GLU A 342 -13.54 -9.29 -14.83
CA GLU A 342 -12.75 -10.49 -15.13
C GLU A 342 -11.31 -10.12 -15.52
N ALA A 343 -11.17 -9.06 -16.34
CA ALA A 343 -9.90 -8.51 -16.81
C ALA A 343 -9.25 -7.51 -15.83
N SER A 344 -9.83 -7.29 -14.65
CA SER A 344 -9.40 -6.25 -13.71
C SER A 344 -7.96 -6.43 -13.21
N PHE A 345 -7.49 -7.68 -13.10
CA PHE A 345 -6.10 -7.98 -12.71
C PHE A 345 -5.11 -7.54 -13.78
N ALA A 346 -5.46 -7.75 -15.06
CA ALA A 346 -4.64 -7.28 -16.17
C ALA A 346 -4.61 -5.75 -16.23
N LEU A 347 -5.75 -5.08 -16.03
CA LEU A 347 -5.83 -3.62 -15.94
C LEU A 347 -4.97 -3.09 -14.79
N TYR A 348 -5.08 -3.72 -13.62
CA TYR A 348 -4.29 -3.37 -12.45
C TYR A 348 -2.78 -3.41 -12.73
N LEU A 349 -2.27 -4.40 -13.48
CA LEU A 349 -0.85 -4.49 -13.78
C LEU A 349 -0.38 -3.55 -14.90
N ILE A 350 -1.18 -3.37 -15.97
CA ILE A 350 -0.70 -2.70 -17.20
C ILE A 350 -0.91 -1.18 -17.23
N HIS A 351 -1.82 -0.64 -16.41
CA HIS A 351 -2.25 0.76 -16.56
C HIS A 351 -1.11 1.77 -16.48
N ILE A 352 -0.20 1.63 -15.51
CA ILE A 352 0.89 2.58 -15.33
C ILE A 352 1.93 2.51 -16.44
N THR A 353 2.23 1.31 -16.94
CA THR A 353 3.09 1.11 -18.12
C THR A 353 2.54 1.90 -19.31
N ILE A 354 1.22 1.89 -19.54
CA ILE A 354 0.59 2.63 -20.63
C ILE A 354 0.57 4.13 -20.36
N PHE A 355 0.20 4.55 -19.14
CA PHE A 355 0.10 5.97 -18.78
C PHE A 355 1.43 6.69 -18.94
N ARG A 356 2.53 6.06 -18.54
CA ARG A 356 3.88 6.64 -18.64
C ARG A 356 4.42 6.74 -20.07
N ARG A 357 3.74 6.16 -21.07
CA ARG A 357 4.10 6.37 -22.49
C ARG A 357 3.53 7.65 -23.08
N PHE A 358 2.67 8.35 -22.34
CA PHE A 358 2.19 9.67 -22.74
C PHE A 358 3.19 10.73 -22.24
N PRO A 359 3.78 11.54 -23.14
CA PRO A 359 4.60 12.68 -22.73
C PRO A 359 3.68 13.76 -22.18
N VAL A 360 3.65 13.90 -20.86
CA VAL A 360 2.84 14.92 -20.17
C VAL A 360 3.78 15.90 -19.48
N VAL A 361 3.52 17.18 -19.67
CA VAL A 361 4.19 18.28 -18.97
C VAL A 361 3.22 18.90 -17.98
N PRO A 362 3.70 19.59 -16.94
CA PRO A 362 2.81 20.31 -16.04
C PRO A 362 1.92 21.28 -16.82
N TRP A 363 0.61 21.28 -16.54
CA TRP A 363 -0.30 22.24 -17.16
C TRP A 363 -0.21 23.59 -16.45
N GLU A 364 -0.36 24.65 -17.21
CA GLU A 364 -0.42 26.04 -16.71
C GLU A 364 -1.71 26.73 -17.14
N THR A 365 -2.31 26.27 -18.24
CA THR A 365 -3.52 26.82 -18.83
C THR A 365 -4.67 25.82 -18.80
N SER A 366 -5.91 26.33 -18.85
CA SER A 366 -7.12 25.51 -18.92
C SER A 366 -7.18 24.65 -20.19
N ILE A 367 -6.59 25.11 -21.29
CA ILE A 367 -6.51 24.37 -22.56
C ILE A 367 -5.58 23.15 -22.40
N GLN A 368 -4.42 23.32 -21.77
CA GLN A 368 -3.52 22.19 -21.46
C GLN A 368 -4.20 21.20 -20.52
N LEU A 369 -4.91 21.66 -19.49
CA LEU A 369 -5.68 20.79 -18.59
C LEU A 369 -6.72 19.96 -19.35
N LEU A 370 -7.49 20.57 -20.26
CA LEU A 370 -8.44 19.84 -21.10
C LEU A 370 -7.73 18.80 -21.99
N GLY A 371 -6.59 19.17 -22.56
CA GLY A 371 -5.72 18.27 -23.32
C GLY A 371 -5.26 17.07 -22.49
N HIS A 372 -4.82 17.30 -21.24
CA HIS A 372 -4.42 16.23 -20.32
C HIS A 372 -5.58 15.34 -19.89
N LEU A 373 -6.77 15.90 -19.67
CA LEU A 373 -7.98 15.10 -19.41
C LEU A 373 -8.33 14.21 -20.60
N GLY A 374 -8.21 14.73 -21.83
CA GLY A 374 -8.39 13.95 -23.05
C GLY A 374 -7.33 12.85 -23.21
N ALA A 375 -6.05 13.18 -23.00
CA ALA A 375 -4.95 12.22 -23.03
C ALA A 375 -5.12 11.14 -21.96
N PHE A 376 -5.55 11.50 -20.76
CA PHE A 376 -5.81 10.57 -19.68
C PHE A 376 -6.97 9.62 -20.01
N ALA A 377 -8.09 10.15 -20.54
CA ALA A 377 -9.22 9.33 -20.96
C ALA A 377 -8.81 8.34 -22.07
N LEU A 378 -8.01 8.79 -23.04
CA LEU A 378 -7.46 7.92 -24.08
C LEU A 378 -6.54 6.84 -23.48
N ALA A 379 -5.62 7.22 -22.59
CA ALA A 379 -4.70 6.30 -21.94
C ALA A 379 -5.43 5.25 -21.11
N PHE A 380 -6.48 5.63 -20.38
CA PHE A 380 -7.34 4.71 -19.62
C PHE A 380 -8.10 3.74 -20.53
N ALA A 381 -8.61 4.23 -21.66
CA ALA A 381 -9.26 3.38 -22.67
C ALA A 381 -8.27 2.37 -23.27
N LEU A 382 -7.06 2.82 -23.66
CA LEU A 382 -6.00 1.94 -24.16
C LEU A 382 -5.58 0.90 -23.12
N ALA A 383 -5.44 1.29 -21.85
CA ALA A 383 -5.13 0.37 -20.77
C ALA A 383 -6.22 -0.69 -20.57
N THR A 384 -7.49 -0.30 -20.66
CA THR A 384 -8.62 -1.23 -20.57
C THR A 384 -8.65 -2.18 -21.76
N CYS A 385 -8.42 -1.69 -22.99
CA CYS A 385 -8.33 -2.53 -24.19
C CYS A 385 -7.16 -3.53 -24.09
N ALA A 386 -5.97 -3.07 -23.70
CA ALA A 386 -4.81 -3.92 -23.51
C ALA A 386 -5.06 -4.98 -22.42
N ALA A 387 -5.70 -4.60 -21.31
CA ALA A 387 -6.08 -5.52 -20.24
C ALA A 387 -7.02 -6.63 -20.73
N ILE A 388 -8.03 -6.30 -21.54
CA ILE A 388 -8.96 -7.29 -22.11
C ILE A 388 -8.20 -8.26 -23.03
N LEU A 389 -7.34 -7.73 -23.91
CA LEU A 389 -6.54 -8.54 -24.84
C LEU A 389 -5.59 -9.47 -24.08
N LEU A 390 -4.87 -8.97 -23.08
CA LEU A 390 -3.97 -9.76 -22.24
C LEU A 390 -4.73 -10.80 -21.42
N HIS A 391 -5.90 -10.45 -20.88
CA HIS A 391 -6.70 -11.34 -20.07
C HIS A 391 -7.18 -12.56 -20.87
N PHE A 392 -7.84 -12.34 -22.01
CA PHE A 392 -8.41 -13.43 -22.80
C PHE A 392 -7.37 -14.11 -23.71
N GLY A 393 -6.41 -13.35 -24.24
CA GLY A 393 -5.39 -13.85 -25.15
C GLY A 393 -4.26 -14.61 -24.46
N PHE A 394 -3.95 -14.26 -23.21
CA PHE A 394 -2.79 -14.82 -22.50
C PHE A 394 -3.12 -15.37 -21.11
N GLU A 395 -3.70 -14.55 -20.23
CA GLU A 395 -3.89 -14.91 -18.82
C GLU A 395 -4.80 -16.15 -18.64
N VAL A 396 -5.98 -16.16 -19.27
CA VAL A 396 -6.93 -17.28 -19.18
C VAL A 396 -6.37 -18.57 -19.78
N PRO A 397 -5.78 -18.58 -21.00
CA PRO A 397 -5.12 -19.74 -21.55
C PRO A 397 -3.98 -20.27 -20.66
N ALA A 398 -3.09 -19.40 -20.18
CA ALA A 398 -1.98 -19.78 -19.33
C ALA A 398 -2.47 -20.39 -18.01
N ARG A 399 -3.47 -19.77 -17.37
CA ARG A 399 -4.11 -20.29 -16.16
C ARG A 399 -4.70 -21.69 -16.36
N ARG A 400 -5.39 -21.91 -17.49
CA ARG A 400 -5.97 -23.23 -17.82
C ARG A 400 -4.89 -24.27 -18.05
N ARG A 401 -3.81 -23.93 -18.77
CA ARG A 401 -2.68 -24.84 -19.03
C ARG A 401 -1.96 -25.24 -17.74
N ILE A 402 -1.63 -24.28 -16.86
CA ILE A 402 -0.95 -24.56 -15.58
C ILE A 402 -1.81 -25.47 -14.70
N ARG A 403 -3.10 -25.15 -14.56
CA ARG A 403 -4.02 -25.97 -13.75
C ARG A 403 -4.22 -27.36 -14.36
N GLY A 404 -4.39 -27.45 -15.68
CA GLY A 404 -4.54 -28.71 -16.40
C GLY A 404 -3.31 -29.60 -16.26
N ALA A 405 -2.11 -29.05 -16.45
CA ALA A 405 -0.85 -29.77 -16.28
C ALA A 405 -0.69 -30.31 -14.85
N TYR A 406 -0.97 -29.49 -13.84
CA TYR A 406 -0.93 -29.93 -12.44
C TYR A 406 -1.98 -31.01 -12.13
N GLN A 407 -3.19 -30.90 -12.71
CA GLN A 407 -4.24 -31.91 -12.55
C GLN A 407 -3.99 -33.20 -13.34
N ALA A 408 -3.19 -33.16 -14.39
CA ALA A 408 -2.76 -34.34 -15.15
C ALA A 408 -1.57 -35.06 -14.49
N ALA A 409 -0.76 -34.34 -13.71
CA ALA A 409 0.41 -34.90 -13.02
C ALA A 409 0.03 -35.99 -12.01
N SER A 410 0.89 -37.01 -11.88
CA SER A 410 0.75 -38.09 -10.89
C SER A 410 0.86 -37.55 -9.45
N ALA A 411 0.35 -38.31 -8.47
CA ALA A 411 0.45 -37.90 -7.07
C ALA A 411 1.90 -37.74 -6.59
N GLU A 412 2.83 -38.51 -7.14
CA GLU A 412 4.27 -38.39 -6.87
C GLU A 412 4.84 -37.10 -7.46
N GLN A 413 4.56 -36.81 -8.73
CA GLN A 413 4.98 -35.58 -9.39
C GLN A 413 4.45 -34.34 -8.65
N ARG A 414 3.18 -34.33 -8.23
CA ARG A 414 2.61 -33.21 -7.46
C ARG A 414 3.33 -33.02 -6.13
N ARG A 415 3.60 -34.10 -5.40
CA ARG A 415 4.34 -34.02 -4.12
C ARG A 415 5.75 -33.50 -4.33
N LEU A 416 6.43 -33.92 -5.40
CA LEU A 416 7.76 -33.41 -5.74
C LEU A 416 7.72 -31.91 -6.09
N LEU A 417 6.81 -31.49 -6.97
CA LEU A 417 6.64 -30.08 -7.35
C LEU A 417 6.35 -29.19 -6.14
N VAL A 418 5.45 -29.62 -5.25
CA VAL A 418 5.14 -28.88 -4.02
C VAL A 418 6.37 -28.81 -3.12
N ARG A 419 7.09 -29.91 -2.91
CA ARG A 419 8.30 -29.92 -2.07
C ARG A 419 9.39 -29.00 -2.61
N LEU A 420 9.72 -29.11 -3.90
CA LEU A 420 10.74 -28.26 -4.54
C LEU A 420 10.33 -26.79 -4.49
N GLY A 421 9.06 -26.49 -4.79
CA GLY A 421 8.51 -25.14 -4.70
C GLY A 421 8.59 -24.58 -3.28
N SER A 422 8.20 -25.36 -2.26
CA SER A 422 8.27 -24.93 -0.86
C SER A 422 9.70 -24.70 -0.38
N VAL A 423 10.65 -25.57 -0.73
CA VAL A 423 12.06 -25.42 -0.34
C VAL A 423 12.67 -24.20 -1.03
N GLY A 424 12.48 -24.06 -2.35
CA GLY A 424 12.99 -22.91 -3.10
C GLY A 424 12.39 -21.58 -2.60
N PHE A 425 11.10 -21.56 -2.33
CA PHE A 425 10.42 -20.38 -1.80
C PHE A 425 10.89 -20.04 -0.37
N ALA A 426 11.06 -21.04 0.51
CA ALA A 426 11.60 -20.81 1.85
C ALA A 426 13.03 -20.27 1.82
N ALA A 427 13.88 -20.79 0.92
CA ALA A 427 15.22 -20.26 0.71
C ALA A 427 15.19 -18.80 0.22
N LEU A 428 14.27 -18.47 -0.69
CA LEU A 428 14.09 -17.11 -1.20
C LEU A 428 13.63 -16.14 -0.10
N VAL A 429 12.67 -16.54 0.74
CA VAL A 429 12.21 -15.75 1.89
C VAL A 429 13.36 -15.56 2.89
N GLY A 430 14.13 -16.61 3.17
CA GLY A 430 15.31 -16.52 4.03
C GLY A 430 16.37 -15.56 3.49
N ALA A 431 16.61 -15.59 2.17
CA ALA A 431 17.51 -14.67 1.49
C ALA A 431 16.99 -13.22 1.54
N ALA A 432 15.69 -12.99 1.33
CA ALA A 432 15.08 -11.66 1.44
C ALA A 432 15.18 -11.10 2.86
N ALA A 433 14.91 -11.93 3.88
CA ALA A 433 15.05 -11.55 5.29
C ALA A 433 16.52 -11.21 5.63
N ALA A 434 17.47 -12.07 5.22
CA ALA A 434 18.89 -11.81 5.42
C ALA A 434 19.36 -10.54 4.70
N TYR A 435 18.86 -10.29 3.49
CA TYR A 435 19.17 -9.08 2.73
C TYR A 435 18.62 -7.81 3.40
N ALA A 436 17.37 -7.84 3.88
CA ALA A 436 16.78 -6.77 4.67
C ALA A 436 17.60 -6.48 5.95
N LEU A 437 18.03 -7.54 6.66
CA LEU A 437 18.86 -7.42 7.87
C LEU A 437 20.29 -6.94 7.58
N ARG A 438 20.85 -7.19 6.39
CA ARG A 438 22.14 -6.61 5.97
C ARG A 438 22.07 -5.10 5.79
N GLY A 439 20.90 -4.58 5.39
CA GLY A 439 20.64 -3.13 5.39
C GLY A 439 20.53 -2.56 6.80
N ALA A 440 20.23 -3.39 7.80
CA ALA A 440 20.15 -3.04 9.21
C ALA A 440 21.53 -2.93 9.90
N VAL A 441 22.60 -2.67 9.14
CA VAL A 441 23.95 -2.43 9.67
C VAL A 441 24.08 -0.93 9.91
N GLY A 442 23.36 -0.46 10.92
CA GLY A 442 23.64 0.82 11.51
C GLY A 442 25.04 0.80 12.10
N ASN A 443 25.92 1.69 11.65
CA ASN A 443 26.88 2.25 12.60
C ASN A 443 26.04 2.72 13.79
N VAL A 444 26.23 2.11 14.96
CA VAL A 444 25.69 2.68 16.19
C VAL A 444 26.25 4.09 16.23
N ILE A 445 25.43 5.08 15.88
CA ILE A 445 25.80 6.47 16.08
C ILE A 445 25.81 6.63 17.59
N THR A 446 26.98 6.39 18.17
CA THR A 446 27.36 6.66 19.56
C THR A 446 27.47 8.16 19.78
N GLN A 447 26.62 8.97 19.15
CA GLN A 447 26.66 10.41 19.34
C GLN A 447 26.19 10.73 20.77
N SER A 448 27.11 11.32 21.52
CA SER A 448 26.88 11.87 22.84
C SER A 448 26.07 13.15 22.74
N GLY A 449 24.74 13.13 22.94
CA GLY A 449 23.96 14.37 23.06
C GLY A 449 22.71 14.38 22.18
N ILE A 450 22.51 15.47 21.43
CA ILE A 450 21.42 15.70 20.48
C ILE A 450 21.57 14.74 19.30
N SER A 451 20.46 14.15 18.89
CA SER A 451 20.31 13.43 17.63
C SER A 451 19.10 14.01 16.90
N VAL A 452 19.36 14.88 15.94
CA VAL A 452 18.36 15.52 15.10
C VAL A 452 17.56 14.45 14.37
N VAL A 453 16.25 14.53 14.53
CA VAL A 453 15.28 13.69 13.83
C VAL A 453 14.94 14.35 12.51
N SER A 454 14.44 15.58 12.55
CA SER A 454 13.99 16.32 11.36
C SER A 454 14.17 17.82 11.55
N GLY A 455 14.54 18.52 10.48
CA GLY A 455 14.45 19.98 10.36
C GLY A 455 13.64 20.32 9.11
N THR A 456 12.58 21.10 9.26
CA THR A 456 11.75 21.55 8.13
C THR A 456 11.51 23.04 8.21
N TYR A 457 11.83 23.76 7.13
CA TYR A 457 11.51 25.16 6.96
C TYR A 457 10.38 25.34 5.94
N GLY A 458 9.29 25.99 6.31
CA GLY A 458 8.14 26.22 5.43
C GLY A 458 7.15 25.05 5.35
N GLY A 459 7.30 24.03 6.21
CA GLY A 459 6.43 22.84 6.22
C GLY A 459 4.96 23.11 6.58
N ASN A 460 4.65 24.33 7.00
CA ASN A 460 3.31 24.84 7.27
C ASN A 460 2.57 25.32 6.00
N CYS A 461 3.27 25.47 4.87
CA CYS A 461 2.72 25.95 3.62
C CYS A 461 2.10 24.80 2.81
N ARG A 462 0.82 24.94 2.41
CA ARG A 462 -0.02 23.86 1.85
C ARG A 462 0.54 23.14 0.61
N TRP A 463 1.22 23.86 -0.26
CA TRP A 463 1.83 23.39 -1.52
C TRP A 463 3.24 22.78 -1.37
N MET A 464 3.84 22.81 -0.18
CA MET A 464 5.21 22.38 0.00
C MET A 464 5.27 20.89 0.37
N SER A 465 5.86 20.08 -0.51
CA SER A 465 6.03 18.63 -0.35
C SER A 465 7.38 18.24 0.27
N ALA A 466 8.34 19.17 0.34
CA ALA A 466 9.68 18.95 0.90
C ALA A 466 9.67 19.07 2.44
N ARG A 467 9.35 17.97 3.12
CA ARG A 467 9.61 17.82 4.56
C ARG A 467 11.04 17.38 4.77
N GLY A 468 11.67 17.88 5.83
CA GLY A 468 13.05 17.53 6.14
C GLY A 468 14.12 18.29 5.36
N ASN A 469 13.75 19.32 4.59
CA ASN A 469 14.65 20.11 3.71
C ASN A 469 15.85 20.75 4.42
N THR A 470 15.83 20.86 5.75
CA THR A 470 16.92 21.42 6.54
C THR A 470 17.48 20.41 7.54
N THR A 471 17.09 19.14 7.43
CA THR A 471 17.47 18.11 8.41
C THR A 471 18.96 17.83 8.38
N ASP A 472 19.56 17.67 7.20
CA ASP A 472 20.97 17.32 7.10
C ASP A 472 21.86 18.44 7.63
N ALA A 473 21.55 19.69 7.28
CA ALA A 473 22.30 20.83 7.79
C ALA A 473 22.11 21.03 9.30
N LEU A 474 20.91 20.76 9.82
CA LEU A 474 20.64 20.80 11.26
C LEU A 474 21.36 19.65 11.99
N ALA A 475 21.36 18.45 11.40
CA ALA A 475 22.03 17.27 11.91
C ALA A 475 23.55 17.49 11.94
N GLU A 476 24.14 17.99 10.86
CA GLU A 476 25.56 18.34 10.79
C GLU A 476 25.94 19.38 11.86
N ALA A 477 25.08 20.38 12.06
CA ALA A 477 25.33 21.44 13.04
C ALA A 477 25.15 20.99 14.49
N CYS A 478 24.19 20.10 14.79
CA CYS A 478 23.72 19.86 16.15
C CYS A 478 23.96 18.46 16.70
N ASN A 479 24.17 17.46 15.85
CA ASN A 479 24.33 16.09 16.32
C ASN A 479 25.57 15.90 17.20
N GLY A 480 25.42 15.20 18.33
CA GLY A 480 26.51 14.96 19.28
C GLY A 480 26.85 16.13 20.21
N LYS A 481 26.03 17.19 20.26
CA LYS A 481 26.15 18.30 21.22
C LYS A 481 25.11 18.17 22.34
N SER A 482 25.37 18.69 23.54
CA SER A 482 24.35 18.73 24.61
C SER A 482 23.31 19.84 24.39
N GLU A 483 23.73 20.93 23.77
CA GLU A 483 22.91 22.06 23.37
C GLU A 483 23.40 22.57 22.00
N CYS A 484 22.48 22.99 21.15
CA CYS A 484 22.78 23.53 19.83
C CYS A 484 21.83 24.68 19.52
N THR A 485 22.36 25.77 18.99
CA THR A 485 21.55 26.89 18.50
C THR A 485 21.72 26.94 16.99
N PHE A 486 20.62 26.73 16.26
CA PHE A 486 20.61 26.70 14.81
C PHE A 486 19.82 27.89 14.26
N ARG A 487 20.39 28.59 13.28
CA ARG A 487 19.71 29.70 12.61
C ARG A 487 19.40 29.32 11.17
N ALA A 488 18.19 29.64 10.72
CA ALA A 488 17.75 29.29 9.38
C ALA A 488 18.52 30.02 8.27
N ASP A 489 19.13 31.17 8.56
CA ASP A 489 19.96 31.96 7.63
C ASP A 489 21.36 31.36 7.40
N ALA A 490 21.85 30.51 8.32
CA ALA A 490 23.18 29.90 8.25
C ALA A 490 23.32 28.89 7.10
N VAL A 491 22.19 28.40 6.58
CA VAL A 491 22.10 27.57 5.38
C VAL A 491 21.46 28.45 4.32
N ARG A 492 22.04 28.52 3.10
CA ARG A 492 21.38 29.18 1.96
C ARG A 492 20.16 28.39 1.53
N ILE A 493 19.11 28.38 2.35
CA ILE A 493 17.85 27.73 2.05
C ILE A 493 17.14 28.67 1.07
N SER A 494 17.07 28.26 -0.20
CA SER A 494 16.22 28.93 -1.18
C SER A 494 14.79 28.98 -0.65
N ASP A 495 14.09 30.11 -0.78
CA ASP A 495 12.72 30.25 -0.30
C ASP A 495 11.85 29.11 -0.85
N PRO A 496 11.46 28.13 -0.02
CA PRO A 496 10.82 26.94 -0.50
C PRO A 496 9.32 27.14 -0.76
N ALA A 497 8.76 28.28 -0.34
CA ALA A 497 7.36 28.65 -0.52
C ALA A 497 7.22 30.18 -0.58
N PRO A 498 7.36 30.79 -1.78
CA PRO A 498 7.11 32.21 -1.99
C PRO A 498 5.70 32.59 -1.52
N ASP A 499 5.48 33.81 -1.01
CA ASP A 499 4.17 34.32 -0.58
C ASP A 499 3.47 33.58 0.59
N CYS A 500 4.19 32.67 1.27
CA CYS A 500 3.74 32.02 2.49
C CYS A 500 4.58 32.46 3.68
N ALA A 501 3.93 32.80 4.80
CA ALA A 501 4.60 33.00 6.09
C ALA A 501 5.11 31.65 6.60
N LYS A 502 6.42 31.46 6.63
CA LYS A 502 7.06 30.17 6.90
C LYS A 502 7.20 29.92 8.41
N GLU A 503 7.25 28.66 8.77
CA GLU A 503 7.62 28.20 10.11
C GLU A 503 8.80 27.23 9.99
N PHE A 504 9.77 27.36 10.89
CA PHE A 504 10.88 26.41 11.00
C PHE A 504 10.59 25.47 12.17
N ALA A 505 10.37 24.19 11.86
CA ALA A 505 10.07 23.15 12.83
C ALA A 505 11.22 22.15 12.90
N VAL A 506 11.67 21.86 14.12
CA VAL A 506 12.73 20.90 14.41
C VAL A 506 12.25 19.83 15.36
N ALA A 507 12.76 18.61 15.17
CA ALA A 507 12.56 17.50 16.08
C ALA A 507 13.92 16.83 16.34
N TRP A 508 14.19 16.46 17.58
CA TRP A 508 15.43 15.80 17.98
C TRP A 508 15.23 14.86 19.18
N PHE A 509 16.17 13.95 19.34
CA PHE A 509 16.34 13.11 20.52
C PHE A 509 17.54 13.54 21.34
N CYS A 510 17.54 13.10 22.59
CA CYS A 510 18.64 13.27 23.52
C CYS A 510 19.13 11.90 23.99
N LYS A 511 20.44 11.74 24.15
CA LYS A 511 21.03 10.51 24.67
C LYS A 511 20.36 10.06 25.97
N GLY A 512 19.78 8.85 25.96
CA GLY A 512 19.09 8.25 27.11
C GLY A 512 17.64 8.70 27.29
N ASP A 513 17.17 9.68 26.51
CA ASP A 513 15.77 10.12 26.47
C ASP A 513 15.01 9.34 25.38
N ARG A 514 13.78 8.93 25.69
CA ARG A 514 12.93 8.11 24.81
C ARG A 514 11.84 8.95 24.13
N SER A 515 11.81 10.26 24.37
CA SER A 515 10.83 11.21 23.84
C SER A 515 11.44 12.06 22.71
N ILE A 516 10.66 12.26 21.63
CA ILE A 516 11.00 13.26 20.62
C ILE A 516 10.74 14.62 21.24
N ARG A 517 11.76 15.47 21.28
CA ARG A 517 11.59 16.90 21.55
C ARG A 517 11.33 17.57 20.22
N ALA A 518 10.36 18.47 20.19
CA ALA A 518 10.07 19.28 19.03
C ALA A 518 10.00 20.74 19.44
N SER A 519 10.47 21.62 18.58
CA SER A 519 10.36 23.07 18.73
C SER A 519 10.04 23.64 17.36
N SER A 520 9.22 24.69 17.33
CA SER A 520 8.97 25.42 16.11
C SER A 520 8.99 26.91 16.36
N ALA A 521 9.42 27.66 15.35
CA ALA A 521 9.49 29.11 15.40
C ALA A 521 8.99 29.71 14.07
N PRO A 522 8.17 30.78 14.12
CA PRO A 522 7.82 31.56 12.93
C PRO A 522 9.08 32.10 12.25
N ASP A 523 9.05 32.29 10.93
CA ASP A 523 10.19 32.70 10.11
C ASP A 523 10.95 33.92 10.67
N ALA A 524 10.21 34.96 11.07
CA ALA A 524 10.79 36.18 11.65
C ALA A 524 11.62 35.90 12.93
N HIS A 525 11.26 34.88 13.71
CA HIS A 525 12.00 34.44 14.89
C HIS A 525 13.04 33.36 14.57
N ALA A 526 12.80 32.48 13.59
CA ALA A 526 13.76 31.48 13.16
C ALA A 526 15.01 32.10 12.49
N THR A 527 14.82 33.22 11.78
CA THR A 527 15.91 34.01 11.14
C THR A 527 16.59 34.96 12.12
N SER A 528 15.88 35.52 13.11
CA SER A 528 16.45 36.52 14.05
C SER A 528 16.90 35.97 15.40
N SER A 529 16.20 34.96 15.94
CA SER A 529 16.27 34.56 17.36
C SER A 529 16.93 33.18 17.58
N ALA A 530 17.16 32.42 16.51
CA ALA A 530 17.75 31.07 16.53
C ALA A 530 16.93 30.01 17.29
N LEU A 531 16.87 28.79 16.75
CA LEU A 531 16.22 27.66 17.42
C LEU A 531 17.21 26.93 18.32
N GLN A 532 16.85 26.81 19.60
CA GLN A 532 17.68 26.15 20.60
C GLN A 532 17.22 24.70 20.80
N LEU A 533 18.06 23.77 20.38
CA LEU A 533 17.93 22.36 20.69
C LEU A 533 18.71 22.11 21.98
N SER A 534 18.07 21.49 22.96
CA SER A 534 18.72 21.18 24.23
C SER A 534 18.35 19.80 24.75
N CYS A 535 19.36 19.14 25.31
CA CYS A 535 19.28 17.88 26.04
C CYS A 535 19.49 18.03 27.54
N THR A 536 19.64 19.24 28.06
CA THR A 536 19.51 19.49 29.50
C THR A 536 18.04 19.25 29.90
N LYS A 537 17.81 18.64 31.09
CA LYS A 537 16.47 18.32 31.58
C LYS A 537 15.63 19.60 31.63
N VAL A 538 14.55 19.67 30.86
CA VAL A 538 13.47 20.61 31.17
C VAL A 538 12.81 20.04 32.42
N ALA A 539 13.06 20.66 33.57
CA ALA A 539 12.26 20.44 34.76
C ALA A 539 10.79 20.70 34.39
N ARG A 540 9.89 19.84 34.87
CA ARG A 540 8.47 20.18 34.92
C ARG A 540 8.37 21.47 35.72
N ASP A 541 7.98 22.55 35.07
CA ASP A 541 7.24 23.62 35.72
C ASP A 541 5.76 23.41 35.36
N ASP A 542 4.92 23.55 36.38
CA ASP A 542 3.60 22.94 36.61
C ASP A 542 2.51 23.18 35.56
#